data_AF-A0A3P3VUR0-F1
#
_entry.id   AF-A0A3P3VUR0-F1
#
_cell.length_a   1.000
_cell.length_b   1.000
_cell.length_c   1.000
_cell.angle_alpha   90.00
_cell.angle_beta   90.00
_cell.angle_gamma   90.00
#
_symmetry.space_group_name_H-M   'P 1'
#
loop_
_entity.id
_entity.type
_entity.pdbx_description
1 polymer ?
#
loop_
_entity_poly.entity_id
_entity_poly.type
_entity_poly.pdbx_seq_one_letter_code
_entity_poly.pdbx_strand_id
1 'polypeptide(L)'
;MTASANNSVADAHLRELPESLWLSMLFRALPVIAGALVIAFTPDHSPRFGFAVFGAVALWSGIIVGFEAVGIKNHPLRPVVFARSIITAVAGGFALFMATGGHDWATPGAFILTIAIWGIVTGLLELVGVPFARKHRFYTNEIIISGALTLLLGVIVAFVPPDLDEAYGGVEQITGSLTASVQAVGFVGAYFAVLGVLLVIEAITLRQLLRRAHETPTLQETAQ
;
A
#
# COMPACT_ATOMS: atom_id res chain seq x y z
N MET A 1 11.62 34.10 16.71
CA MET A 1 10.88 33.51 17.85
C MET A 1 9.73 32.57 17.43
N THR A 2 9.20 32.64 16.20
CA THR A 2 8.09 31.77 15.73
C THR A 2 8.48 30.32 15.40
N ALA A 3 9.72 30.08 14.96
CA ALA A 3 10.20 28.72 14.63
C ALA A 3 10.30 27.80 15.86
N SER A 4 10.70 28.34 17.02
CA SER A 4 10.82 27.57 18.27
C SER A 4 9.46 27.10 18.79
N ALA A 5 8.44 27.98 18.75
CA ALA A 5 7.08 27.66 19.17
C ALA A 5 6.38 26.62 18.27
N ASN A 6 6.64 26.64 16.95
CA ASN A 6 6.10 25.63 16.04
C ASN A 6 6.71 24.24 16.27
N ASN A 7 8.00 24.19 16.62
CA ASN A 7 8.67 22.92 16.92
C ASN A 7 8.12 22.31 18.21
N SER A 8 7.90 23.11 19.26
CA SER A 8 7.35 22.60 20.53
C SER A 8 5.94 22.03 20.39
N VAL A 9 5.09 22.61 19.53
CA VAL A 9 3.73 22.10 19.27
C VAL A 9 3.78 20.83 18.40
N ALA A 10 4.67 20.77 17.41
CA ALA A 10 4.86 19.56 16.61
C ALA A 10 5.39 18.40 17.45
N ASP A 11 6.35 18.65 18.34
CA ASP A 11 6.91 17.65 19.24
C ASP A 11 5.86 17.14 20.24
N ALA A 12 4.96 18.00 20.71
CA ALA A 12 3.84 17.60 21.57
C ALA A 12 2.90 16.60 20.86
N HIS A 13 2.51 16.85 19.61
CA HIS A 13 1.68 15.92 18.84
C HIS A 13 2.40 14.60 18.52
N LEU A 14 3.73 14.62 18.31
CA LEU A 14 4.50 13.40 18.10
C LEU A 14 4.51 12.50 19.35
N ARG A 15 4.55 13.09 20.56
CA ARG A 15 4.47 12.35 21.84
C ARG A 15 3.11 11.70 22.09
N GLU A 16 2.04 12.19 21.46
CA GLU A 16 0.70 11.58 21.53
C GLU A 16 0.59 10.31 20.67
N LEU A 17 1.51 10.09 19.73
CA LEU A 17 1.49 8.91 18.87
C LEU A 17 2.03 7.68 19.62
N PRO A 18 1.40 6.51 19.45
CA PRO A 18 1.89 5.29 20.08
C PRO A 18 3.23 4.86 19.46
N GLU A 19 4.20 4.44 20.29
CA GLU A 19 5.47 3.91 19.80
C GLU A 19 5.31 2.69 18.88
N SER A 20 4.21 1.94 18.98
CA SER A 20 3.94 0.80 18.09
C SER A 20 3.64 1.19 16.64
N LEU A 21 3.40 2.48 16.35
CA LEU A 21 3.00 2.95 15.01
C LEU A 21 4.10 2.72 13.96
N TRP A 22 5.37 2.95 14.29
CA TRP A 22 6.46 2.71 13.33
C TRP A 22 6.67 1.20 13.06
N LEU A 23 6.40 0.34 14.05
CA LEU A 23 6.43 -1.12 13.87
C LEU A 23 5.29 -1.57 12.96
N SER A 24 4.09 -1.02 13.14
CA SER A 24 2.93 -1.26 12.29
C SER A 24 3.25 -0.99 10.81
N MET A 25 3.90 0.14 10.51
CA MET A 25 4.32 0.48 9.14
C MET A 25 5.30 -0.55 8.56
N LEU A 26 6.25 -1.02 9.36
CA LEU A 26 7.21 -2.03 8.94
C LEU A 26 6.54 -3.39 8.67
N PHE A 27 5.57 -3.77 9.49
CA PHE A 27 4.76 -4.98 9.26
C PHE A 27 3.91 -4.88 7.99
N ARG A 28 3.37 -3.70 7.68
CA ARG A 28 2.63 -3.45 6.43
C ARG A 28 3.52 -3.46 5.19
N ALA A 29 4.79 -3.09 5.31
CA ALA A 29 5.75 -3.13 4.21
C ALA A 29 6.14 -4.55 3.80
N LEU A 30 6.17 -5.47 4.77
CA LEU A 30 6.57 -6.87 4.58
C LEU A 30 5.84 -7.60 3.43
N PRO A 31 4.49 -7.66 3.39
CA PRO A 31 3.79 -8.35 2.32
C PRO A 31 4.02 -7.73 0.94
N VAL A 32 4.03 -6.40 0.83
CA VAL A 32 4.22 -5.74 -0.46
C VAL A 32 5.66 -5.88 -0.96
N ILE A 33 6.67 -5.80 -0.10
CA ILE A 33 8.07 -6.05 -0.51
C ILE A 33 8.24 -7.51 -0.96
N ALA A 34 7.68 -8.47 -0.21
CA ALA A 34 7.72 -9.87 -0.60
C ALA A 34 7.05 -10.09 -1.97
N GLY A 35 5.86 -9.52 -2.18
CA GLY A 35 5.15 -9.59 -3.46
C GLY A 35 5.92 -8.95 -4.62
N ALA A 36 6.53 -7.79 -4.39
CA ALA A 36 7.35 -7.11 -5.38
C ALA A 36 8.55 -7.96 -5.82
N LEU A 37 9.28 -8.54 -4.85
CA LEU A 37 10.41 -9.42 -5.13
C LEU A 37 9.98 -10.68 -5.87
N VAL A 38 8.88 -11.31 -5.45
CA VAL A 38 8.34 -12.51 -6.10
C VAL A 38 7.97 -12.22 -7.55
N ILE A 39 7.28 -11.11 -7.83
CA ILE A 39 6.92 -10.74 -9.21
C ILE A 39 8.17 -10.39 -10.03
N ALA A 40 9.08 -9.57 -9.49
CA ALA A 40 10.23 -9.07 -10.25
C ALA A 40 11.25 -10.18 -10.63
N PHE A 41 11.37 -11.21 -9.80
CA PHE A 41 12.35 -12.28 -9.99
C PHE A 41 11.74 -13.61 -10.46
N THR A 42 10.44 -13.65 -10.72
CA THR A 42 9.77 -14.83 -11.31
C THR A 42 9.52 -14.61 -12.79
N PRO A 43 9.97 -15.51 -13.69
CA PRO A 43 9.70 -15.36 -15.12
C PRO A 43 8.22 -15.48 -15.50
N ASP A 44 7.44 -16.28 -14.76
CA ASP A 44 6.01 -16.46 -15.02
C ASP A 44 5.22 -15.19 -14.69
N HIS A 45 4.51 -14.67 -15.69
CA HIS A 45 3.57 -13.55 -15.55
C HIS A 45 2.17 -13.94 -16.05
N SER A 46 1.81 -15.20 -15.90
CA SER A 46 0.47 -15.68 -16.15
C SER A 46 -0.55 -14.97 -15.24
N PRO A 47 -1.82 -14.84 -15.66
CA PRO A 47 -2.85 -14.27 -14.79
C PRO A 47 -3.05 -15.08 -13.50
N ARG A 48 -2.92 -16.41 -13.55
CA ARG A 48 -2.98 -17.29 -12.36
C ARG A 48 -1.91 -16.91 -11.34
N PHE A 49 -0.67 -16.72 -11.80
CA PHE A 49 0.42 -16.26 -10.95
C PHE A 49 0.14 -14.87 -10.37
N GLY A 50 -0.30 -13.93 -11.22
CA GLY A 50 -0.70 -12.58 -10.80
C GLY A 50 -1.75 -12.60 -9.69
N PHE A 51 -2.82 -13.36 -9.87
CA PHE A 51 -3.87 -13.57 -8.88
C PHE A 51 -3.35 -14.19 -7.58
N ALA A 52 -2.45 -15.18 -7.66
CA ALA A 52 -1.89 -15.83 -6.48
C ALA A 52 -1.08 -14.85 -5.63
N VAL A 53 -0.15 -14.12 -6.26
CA VAL A 53 0.72 -13.17 -5.55
C VAL A 53 -0.08 -11.99 -5.03
N PHE A 54 -0.89 -11.35 -5.88
CA PHE A 54 -1.76 -10.25 -5.46
C PHE A 54 -2.69 -10.69 -4.32
N GLY A 55 -3.32 -11.87 -4.46
CA GLY A 55 -4.24 -12.40 -3.48
C GLY A 55 -3.60 -12.64 -2.13
N ALA A 56 -2.41 -13.26 -2.10
CA ALA A 56 -1.66 -13.48 -0.88
C ALA A 56 -1.26 -12.15 -0.20
N VAL A 57 -0.74 -11.19 -0.97
CA VAL A 57 -0.33 -9.88 -0.47
C VAL A 57 -1.53 -9.09 0.05
N ALA A 58 -2.60 -8.97 -0.72
CA ALA A 58 -3.79 -8.22 -0.35
C ALA A 58 -4.48 -8.82 0.87
N LEU A 59 -4.61 -10.16 0.94
CA LEU A 59 -5.19 -10.81 2.11
C LEU A 59 -4.34 -10.57 3.35
N TRP A 60 -3.02 -10.75 3.25
CA TRP A 60 -2.10 -10.51 4.36
C TRP A 60 -2.15 -9.05 4.83
N SER A 61 -2.06 -8.08 3.92
CA SER A 61 -2.19 -6.66 4.23
C SER A 61 -3.54 -6.32 4.86
N GLY A 62 -4.64 -6.87 4.33
CA GLY A 62 -5.99 -6.68 4.88
C GLY A 62 -6.09 -7.16 6.33
N ILE A 63 -5.51 -8.31 6.64
CA ILE A 63 -5.47 -8.87 8.00
C ILE A 63 -4.66 -7.97 8.95
N ILE A 64 -3.45 -7.55 8.56
CA ILE A 64 -2.60 -6.67 9.38
C ILE A 64 -3.35 -5.37 9.71
N VAL A 65 -3.86 -4.69 8.69
CA VAL A 65 -4.58 -3.41 8.86
C VAL A 65 -5.86 -3.59 9.67
N GLY A 66 -6.52 -4.75 9.57
CA GLY A 66 -7.70 -5.08 10.37
C GLY A 66 -7.37 -5.17 11.86
N PHE A 67 -6.27 -5.85 12.21
CA PHE A 67 -5.81 -5.92 13.60
C PHE A 67 -5.39 -4.55 14.13
N GLU A 68 -4.75 -3.71 13.32
CA GLU A 68 -4.41 -2.32 13.69
C GLU A 68 -5.65 -1.49 13.96
N ALA A 69 -6.67 -1.57 13.10
CA ALA A 69 -7.94 -0.88 13.27
C ALA A 69 -8.66 -1.29 14.56
N VAL A 70 -8.48 -2.52 15.03
CA VAL A 70 -9.06 -2.99 16.30
C VAL A 70 -8.18 -2.62 17.50
N GLY A 71 -6.86 -2.70 17.36
CA GLY A 71 -5.88 -2.50 18.44
C GLY A 71 -5.63 -1.05 18.83
N ILE A 72 -5.71 -0.09 17.89
CA ILE A 72 -5.48 1.33 18.15
C ILE A 72 -6.79 2.00 18.59
N LYS A 73 -6.93 2.21 19.90
CA LYS A 73 -8.10 2.90 20.49
C LYS A 73 -8.11 4.38 20.07
N ASN A 74 -9.29 4.94 19.83
CA ASN A 74 -9.52 6.35 19.45
C ASN A 74 -8.85 6.81 18.14
N HIS A 75 -8.48 5.89 17.23
CA HIS A 75 -7.97 6.29 15.92
C HIS A 75 -9.04 7.13 15.18
N PRO A 76 -8.75 8.37 14.77
CA PRO A 76 -9.75 9.30 14.22
C PRO A 76 -10.38 8.79 12.92
N LEU A 77 -9.71 7.83 12.25
CA LEU A 77 -10.11 7.26 10.96
C LEU A 77 -10.44 5.78 11.04
N ARG A 78 -10.66 5.26 12.25
CA ARG A 78 -10.95 3.84 12.49
C ARG A 78 -11.97 3.23 11.52
N PRO A 79 -13.13 3.86 11.21
CA PRO A 79 -14.09 3.26 10.27
C PRO A 79 -13.54 3.17 8.84
N VAL A 80 -12.77 4.16 8.38
CA VAL A 80 -12.16 4.15 7.03
C VAL A 80 -11.08 3.07 6.93
N VAL A 81 -10.21 2.97 7.94
CA VAL A 81 -9.16 1.94 8.01
C VAL A 81 -9.77 0.54 8.05
N PHE A 82 -10.83 0.36 8.83
CA PHE A 82 -11.54 -0.93 8.93
C PHE A 82 -12.23 -1.30 7.62
N ALA A 83 -12.92 -0.36 6.97
CA ALA A 83 -13.55 -0.60 5.66
C ALA A 83 -12.51 -0.97 4.60
N ARG A 84 -11.38 -0.27 4.54
CA ARG A 84 -10.25 -0.61 3.66
C ARG A 84 -9.75 -2.02 3.91
N SER A 85 -9.54 -2.39 5.18
CA SER A 85 -9.07 -3.72 5.56
C SER A 85 -10.01 -4.81 5.02
N ILE A 86 -11.32 -4.64 5.20
CA ILE A 86 -12.32 -5.59 4.68
C ILE A 86 -12.26 -5.67 3.15
N ILE A 87 -12.30 -4.54 2.46
CA ILE A 87 -12.27 -4.51 0.98
C ILE A 87 -11.01 -5.19 0.45
N THR A 88 -9.86 -4.93 1.07
CA THR A 88 -8.57 -5.49 0.65
C THR A 88 -8.49 -6.99 0.95
N ALA A 89 -8.99 -7.44 2.11
CA ALA A 89 -9.06 -8.85 2.46
C ALA A 89 -10.03 -9.62 1.54
N VAL A 90 -11.19 -9.05 1.21
CA VAL A 90 -12.15 -9.64 0.26
C VAL A 90 -11.55 -9.74 -1.13
N ALA A 91 -10.90 -8.68 -1.62
CA ALA A 91 -10.19 -8.72 -2.90
C ALA A 91 -9.07 -9.77 -2.91
N GLY A 92 -8.33 -9.89 -1.80
CA GLY A 92 -7.29 -10.90 -1.64
C GLY A 92 -7.83 -12.32 -1.65
N GLY A 93 -8.89 -12.59 -0.89
CA GLY A 93 -9.58 -13.88 -0.88
C GLY A 93 -10.16 -14.25 -2.24
N PHE A 94 -10.80 -13.29 -2.92
CA PHE A 94 -11.30 -13.47 -4.28
C PHE A 94 -10.16 -13.81 -5.25
N ALA A 95 -9.05 -13.08 -5.20
CA ALA A 95 -7.90 -13.35 -6.05
C ALA A 95 -7.27 -14.72 -5.79
N LEU A 96 -7.16 -15.16 -4.53
CA LEU A 96 -6.70 -16.52 -4.21
C LEU A 96 -7.66 -17.60 -4.70
N PHE A 97 -8.97 -17.35 -4.66
CA PHE A 97 -9.96 -18.22 -5.27
C PHE A 97 -9.78 -18.30 -6.79
N MET A 98 -9.57 -17.16 -7.46
CA MET A 98 -9.27 -17.12 -8.90
C MET A 98 -7.99 -17.88 -9.25
N ALA A 99 -6.97 -17.83 -8.39
CA ALA A 99 -5.71 -18.55 -8.58
C ALA A 99 -5.84 -20.07 -8.40
N THR A 100 -6.68 -20.54 -7.48
CA THR A 100 -6.74 -21.95 -7.07
C THR A 100 -7.95 -22.73 -7.59
N GLY A 101 -8.94 -22.05 -8.20
CA GLY A 101 -10.26 -22.60 -8.57
C GLY A 101 -10.29 -23.70 -9.65
N GLY A 102 -9.15 -24.25 -10.09
CA GLY A 102 -9.08 -25.43 -10.97
C GLY A 102 -9.56 -25.27 -12.43
N HIS A 103 -10.26 -24.18 -12.73
CA HIS A 103 -10.81 -23.88 -14.06
C HIS A 103 -10.08 -22.69 -14.73
N ASP A 104 -10.30 -22.45 -16.02
CA ASP A 104 -9.64 -21.39 -16.83
C ASP A 104 -10.22 -19.98 -16.64
N TRP A 105 -10.75 -19.67 -15.45
CA TRP A 105 -11.36 -18.37 -15.17
C TRP A 105 -10.33 -17.25 -14.96
N ALA A 106 -9.10 -17.62 -14.60
CA ALA A 106 -7.97 -16.72 -14.42
C ALA A 106 -7.45 -16.22 -15.78
N THR A 107 -8.22 -15.36 -16.42
CA THR A 107 -7.88 -14.70 -17.68
C THR A 107 -7.18 -13.36 -17.44
N PRO A 108 -6.43 -12.82 -18.42
CA PRO A 108 -5.82 -11.49 -18.29
C PRO A 108 -6.86 -10.41 -18.01
N GLY A 109 -8.00 -10.44 -18.72
CA GLY A 109 -9.10 -9.49 -18.51
C GLY A 109 -9.70 -9.57 -17.10
N ALA A 110 -9.89 -10.76 -16.55
CA ALA A 110 -10.37 -10.91 -15.17
C ALA A 110 -9.37 -10.33 -14.15
N PHE A 111 -8.07 -10.54 -14.37
CA PHE A 111 -7.03 -9.97 -13.51
C PHE A 111 -7.02 -8.44 -13.58
N ILE A 112 -7.00 -7.88 -14.79
CA ILE A 112 -7.05 -6.44 -15.03
C ILE A 112 -8.25 -5.81 -14.33
N LEU A 113 -9.45 -6.37 -14.53
CA LEU A 113 -10.68 -5.85 -13.93
C LEU A 113 -10.62 -5.90 -12.39
N THR A 114 -10.09 -6.99 -11.83
CA THR A 114 -9.96 -7.15 -10.37
C THR A 114 -9.05 -6.07 -9.77
N ILE A 115 -7.85 -5.89 -10.34
CA ILE A 115 -6.88 -4.90 -9.87
C ILE A 115 -7.40 -3.48 -10.07
N ALA A 116 -8.04 -3.20 -11.20
CA ALA A 116 -8.62 -1.90 -11.51
C ALA A 116 -9.72 -1.52 -10.50
N ILE A 117 -10.70 -2.40 -10.30
CA ILE A 117 -11.81 -2.18 -9.34
C ILE A 117 -11.26 -2.02 -7.93
N TRP A 118 -10.40 -2.95 -7.48
CA TRP A 118 -9.83 -2.88 -6.14
C TRP A 118 -9.01 -1.59 -5.93
N GLY A 119 -8.15 -1.24 -6.89
CA GLY A 119 -7.29 -0.07 -6.80
C GLY A 119 -8.08 1.23 -6.78
N ILE A 120 -9.09 1.36 -7.64
CA ILE A 120 -9.95 2.55 -7.68
C ILE A 120 -10.79 2.67 -6.41
N VAL A 121 -11.48 1.61 -6.00
CA VAL A 121 -12.36 1.63 -4.81
C VAL A 121 -11.55 1.90 -3.55
N THR A 122 -10.43 1.19 -3.37
CA THR A 122 -9.58 1.35 -2.18
C THR A 122 -8.90 2.71 -2.15
N GLY A 123 -8.35 3.16 -3.28
CA GLY A 123 -7.70 4.46 -3.37
C GLY A 123 -8.66 5.63 -3.12
N LEU A 124 -9.87 5.60 -3.71
CA LEU A 124 -10.89 6.61 -3.45
C LEU A 124 -11.36 6.59 -1.99
N LEU A 125 -11.56 5.41 -1.40
CA LEU A 125 -11.95 5.29 0.01
C LEU A 125 -10.92 5.97 0.93
N GLU A 126 -9.62 5.78 0.67
CA GLU A 126 -8.56 6.45 1.44
C GLU A 126 -8.62 7.96 1.26
N LEU A 127 -8.72 8.45 0.03
CA LEU A 127 -8.75 9.89 -0.26
C LEU A 127 -9.98 10.59 0.34
N VAL A 128 -11.13 9.91 0.44
CA VAL A 128 -12.32 10.41 1.15
C VAL A 128 -12.09 10.52 2.65
N GLY A 129 -11.13 9.79 3.22
CA GLY A 129 -10.71 9.90 4.62
C GLY A 129 -9.93 11.18 4.97
N VAL A 130 -9.37 11.88 3.97
CA VAL A 130 -8.49 13.04 4.18
C VAL A 130 -9.13 14.18 5.00
N PRO A 131 -10.39 14.60 4.78
CA PRO A 131 -11.02 15.67 5.57
C PRO A 131 -11.06 15.36 7.07
N PHE A 132 -11.19 14.09 7.43
CA PHE A 132 -11.25 13.61 8.81
C PHE A 132 -9.85 13.51 9.46
N ALA A 133 -8.79 13.45 8.63
CA ALA A 133 -7.40 13.34 9.06
C ALA A 133 -6.71 14.69 9.28
N ARG A 134 -7.30 15.81 8.82
CA ARG A 134 -6.64 17.13 8.69
C ARG A 134 -5.97 17.66 9.97
N LYS A 135 -6.49 17.28 11.15
CA LYS A 135 -5.92 17.68 12.44
C LYS A 135 -4.61 16.96 12.78
N HIS A 136 -4.30 15.87 12.07
CA HIS A 136 -3.12 15.05 12.28
C HIS A 136 -2.33 14.94 10.97
N ARG A 137 -1.34 15.82 10.83
CA ARG A 137 -0.58 16.00 9.58
C ARG A 137 0.14 14.71 9.12
N PHE A 138 0.60 13.89 10.06
CA PHE A 138 1.24 12.61 9.76
C PHE A 138 0.28 11.66 9.02
N TYR A 139 -0.86 11.34 9.63
CA TYR A 139 -1.89 10.49 9.01
C TYR A 139 -2.40 11.05 7.67
N THR A 140 -2.51 12.38 7.55
CA THR A 140 -2.94 13.00 6.29
C THR A 140 -2.00 12.68 5.12
N ASN A 141 -0.69 12.77 5.33
CA ASN A 141 0.28 12.50 4.27
C ASN A 141 0.29 11.02 3.87
N GLU A 142 0.26 10.12 4.86
CA GLU A 142 0.20 8.68 4.62
C GLU A 142 -0.99 8.32 3.72
N ILE A 143 -2.19 8.78 4.09
CA ILE A 143 -3.45 8.51 3.39
C ILE A 143 -3.44 9.06 1.97
N ILE A 144 -2.91 10.27 1.78
CA ILE A 144 -2.82 10.88 0.46
C ILE A 144 -1.87 10.06 -0.41
N ILE A 145 -0.69 9.71 0.10
CA ILE A 145 0.33 8.99 -0.68
C ILE A 145 -0.16 7.56 -1.00
N SER A 146 -0.60 6.79 -0.01
CA SER A 146 -1.07 5.42 -0.23
C SER A 146 -2.32 5.40 -1.10
N GLY A 147 -3.27 6.32 -0.85
CA GLY A 147 -4.53 6.38 -1.56
C GLY A 147 -4.34 6.80 -3.01
N ALA A 148 -3.49 7.81 -3.27
CA ALA A 148 -3.16 8.25 -4.61
C ALA A 148 -2.40 7.18 -5.39
N LEU A 149 -1.43 6.49 -4.77
CA LEU A 149 -0.68 5.43 -5.42
C LEU A 149 -1.57 4.21 -5.76
N THR A 150 -2.46 3.83 -4.85
CA THR A 150 -3.43 2.73 -5.05
C THR A 150 -4.44 3.07 -6.14
N LEU A 151 -4.97 4.29 -6.14
CA LEU A 151 -5.86 4.80 -7.17
C LEU A 151 -5.15 4.83 -8.54
N LEU A 152 -3.92 5.35 -8.57
CA LEU A 152 -3.11 5.44 -9.78
C LEU A 152 -2.87 4.05 -10.39
N LEU A 153 -2.53 3.05 -9.58
CA LEU A 153 -2.44 1.65 -10.04
C LEU A 153 -3.75 1.21 -10.69
N GLY A 154 -4.88 1.40 -10.01
CA GLY A 154 -6.19 0.98 -10.52
C GLY A 154 -6.52 1.64 -11.86
N VAL A 155 -6.24 2.93 -11.99
CA VAL A 155 -6.43 3.69 -13.24
C VAL A 155 -5.51 3.17 -14.34
N ILE A 156 -4.20 3.05 -14.09
CA ILE A 156 -3.23 2.58 -15.11
C ILE A 156 -3.60 1.18 -15.61
N VAL A 157 -3.93 0.26 -14.70
CA VAL A 157 -4.28 -1.12 -15.07
C VAL A 157 -5.59 -1.16 -15.85
N ALA A 158 -6.56 -0.30 -15.54
CA ALA A 158 -7.83 -0.23 -16.28
C ALA A 158 -7.66 0.12 -17.77
N PHE A 159 -6.55 0.78 -18.13
CA PHE A 159 -6.23 1.13 -19.52
C PHE A 159 -5.44 0.04 -20.27
N VAL A 160 -5.08 -1.07 -19.62
CA VAL A 160 -4.40 -2.20 -20.29
C VAL A 160 -5.42 -2.95 -21.17
N PRO A 161 -5.20 -3.05 -22.49
CA PRO A 161 -6.07 -3.84 -23.35
C PRO A 161 -5.96 -5.33 -22.98
N PRO A 162 -7.08 -6.04 -22.75
CA PRO A 162 -7.05 -7.44 -22.31
C PRO A 162 -6.54 -8.40 -23.39
N ASP A 163 -6.57 -7.96 -24.65
CA ASP A 163 -6.13 -8.64 -25.86
C ASP A 163 -4.73 -8.22 -26.33
N LEU A 164 -4.01 -7.39 -25.55
CA LEU A 164 -2.65 -6.97 -25.85
C LEU A 164 -1.72 -8.17 -26.02
N ASP A 165 -1.12 -8.29 -27.21
CA ASP A 165 -0.07 -9.26 -27.56
C ASP A 165 0.81 -8.69 -28.67
N GLU A 166 1.81 -7.91 -28.27
CA GLU A 166 2.72 -7.22 -29.20
C GLU A 166 4.08 -7.92 -29.23
N ALA A 167 4.46 -8.48 -30.38
CA ALA A 167 5.75 -9.15 -30.51
C ALA A 167 6.92 -8.17 -30.32
N TYR A 168 7.85 -8.52 -29.43
CA TYR A 168 9.15 -7.85 -29.35
C TYR A 168 10.07 -8.44 -30.42
N GLY A 169 10.69 -7.57 -31.21
CA GLY A 169 11.58 -8.01 -32.29
C GLY A 169 12.20 -6.84 -33.04
N GLY A 170 13.23 -6.25 -32.45
CA GLY A 170 14.13 -5.32 -33.12
C GLY A 170 15.42 -6.01 -33.62
N VAL A 171 16.40 -5.19 -34.03
CA VAL A 171 17.69 -5.60 -34.64
C VAL A 171 18.46 -6.68 -33.86
N GLU A 172 18.21 -6.84 -32.55
CA GLU A 172 18.90 -7.80 -31.66
C GLU A 172 18.30 -9.23 -31.59
N GLN A 173 17.27 -9.57 -32.37
CA GLN A 173 16.69 -10.94 -32.45
C GLN A 173 16.27 -11.59 -31.12
N ILE A 174 15.93 -10.82 -30.09
CA ILE A 174 15.33 -11.37 -28.87
C ILE A 174 13.86 -11.72 -29.18
N THR A 175 13.51 -13.01 -29.06
CA THR A 175 12.15 -13.50 -29.28
C THR A 175 11.29 -13.36 -28.02
N GLY A 176 10.13 -12.71 -28.13
CA GLY A 176 9.14 -12.60 -27.05
C GLY A 176 7.94 -11.74 -27.45
N SER A 177 6.92 -11.63 -26.59
CA SER A 177 5.83 -10.66 -26.77
C SER A 177 5.45 -9.94 -25.47
N LEU A 178 5.01 -8.68 -25.61
CA LEU A 178 4.37 -7.91 -24.55
C LEU A 178 2.92 -8.34 -24.49
N THR A 179 2.59 -9.18 -23.52
CA THR A 179 1.21 -9.57 -23.31
C THR A 179 0.53 -8.68 -22.27
N ALA A 180 -0.79 -8.62 -22.32
CA ALA A 180 -1.64 -7.98 -21.30
C ALA A 180 -1.29 -8.47 -19.88
N SER A 181 -0.99 -9.77 -19.73
CA SER A 181 -0.68 -10.35 -18.42
C SER A 181 0.70 -9.91 -17.91
N VAL A 182 1.72 -9.90 -18.76
CA VAL A 182 3.06 -9.37 -18.41
C VAL A 182 2.95 -7.92 -17.95
N GLN A 183 2.22 -7.09 -18.71
CA GLN A 183 2.06 -5.68 -18.37
C GLN A 183 1.31 -5.46 -17.05
N ALA A 184 0.13 -6.09 -16.89
CA ALA A 184 -0.70 -5.92 -15.71
C ALA A 184 -0.04 -6.45 -14.43
N VAL A 185 0.57 -7.65 -14.48
CA VAL A 185 1.31 -8.22 -13.34
C VAL A 185 2.53 -7.37 -13.01
N GLY A 186 3.24 -6.88 -14.04
CA GLY A 186 4.36 -5.96 -13.88
C GLY A 186 3.98 -4.66 -13.17
N PHE A 187 2.84 -4.05 -13.51
CA PHE A 187 2.34 -2.85 -12.82
C PHE A 187 2.00 -3.12 -11.34
N VAL A 188 1.42 -4.28 -11.02
CA VAL A 188 1.19 -4.69 -9.62
C VAL A 188 2.52 -4.83 -8.86
N GLY A 189 3.52 -5.47 -9.48
CA GLY A 189 4.88 -5.58 -8.91
C GLY A 189 5.54 -4.22 -8.67
N ALA A 190 5.45 -3.31 -9.64
CA ALA A 190 5.97 -1.95 -9.53
C ALA A 190 5.28 -1.17 -8.40
N TYR A 191 3.95 -1.25 -8.31
CA TYR A 191 3.17 -0.68 -7.21
C TYR A 191 3.62 -1.21 -5.85
N PHE A 192 3.77 -2.53 -5.72
CA PHE A 192 4.24 -3.17 -4.50
C PHE A 192 5.64 -2.70 -4.09
N ALA A 193 6.56 -2.57 -5.05
CA ALA A 193 7.91 -2.07 -4.80
C ALA A 193 7.88 -0.63 -4.28
N VAL A 194 7.17 0.26 -4.97
CA VAL A 194 7.07 1.68 -4.61
C VAL A 194 6.40 1.83 -3.23
N LEU A 195 5.26 1.19 -3.01
CA LEU A 195 4.55 1.26 -1.73
C LEU A 195 5.41 0.69 -0.59
N GLY A 196 6.08 -0.44 -0.81
CA GLY A 196 6.94 -1.07 0.18
C GLY A 196 8.11 -0.18 0.60
N VAL A 197 8.79 0.45 -0.37
CA VAL A 197 9.88 1.39 -0.09
C VAL A 197 9.37 2.60 0.69
N LEU A 198 8.22 3.17 0.29
CA LEU A 198 7.64 4.32 0.98
C LEU A 198 7.28 3.98 2.43
N LEU A 199 6.68 2.81 2.70
CA LEU A 199 6.36 2.36 4.05
C LEU A 199 7.61 2.16 4.91
N VAL A 200 8.70 1.61 4.35
CA VAL A 200 9.97 1.47 5.07
C VAL A 200 10.56 2.83 5.42
N ILE A 201 10.58 3.76 4.46
CA ILE A 201 11.07 5.13 4.68
C ILE A 201 10.24 5.82 5.77
N GLU A 202 8.92 5.70 5.70
CA GLU A 202 7.99 6.29 6.66
C GLU A 202 8.19 5.71 8.07
N ALA A 203 8.34 4.39 8.19
CA ALA A 203 8.63 3.72 9.46
C ALA A 203 9.93 4.20 10.10
N ILE A 204 11.02 4.25 9.33
CA ILE A 204 12.33 4.70 9.83
C ILE A 204 12.27 6.18 10.23
N THR A 205 11.63 7.01 9.40
CA THR A 205 11.47 8.45 9.65
C THR A 205 10.67 8.69 10.93
N LEU A 206 9.53 8.02 11.09
CA LEU A 206 8.71 8.13 12.30
C LEU A 206 9.48 7.70 13.55
N ARG A 207 10.21 6.58 13.49
CA ARG A 207 11.03 6.11 14.62
C ARG A 207 12.07 7.16 15.05
N GLN A 208 12.70 7.83 14.09
CA GLN A 208 13.67 8.89 14.37
C GLN A 208 13.00 10.11 15.01
N LEU A 209 11.83 10.51 14.51
CA LEU A 209 11.06 11.64 15.05
C LEU A 209 10.60 11.37 16.49
N LEU A 210 10.08 10.17 16.77
CA LEU A 210 9.66 9.78 18.13
C LEU A 210 10.83 9.81 19.12
N ARG A 211 12.01 9.31 18.73
CA ARG A 211 13.21 9.34 19.59
C ARG A 211 13.64 10.77 19.95
N ARG A 212 13.69 11.67 18.97
CA ARG A 212 14.05 13.08 19.18
C ARG A 212 13.06 13.80 20.10
N ALA A 213 11.76 13.50 19.93
CA ALA A 213 10.72 14.07 20.77
C ALA A 213 10.87 13.63 22.23
N HIS A 214 11.35 12.41 22.51
CA HIS A 214 11.63 11.93 23.87
C HIS A 214 12.93 12.51 24.46
N GLU A 215 13.94 12.77 23.63
CA GLU A 215 15.25 13.30 24.08
C GLU A 215 15.24 14.80 24.39
N THR A 216 14.25 15.56 23.90
CA THR A 216 14.17 17.01 24.12
C THR A 216 13.50 17.32 25.46
N PRO A 217 14.22 17.85 26.48
CA PRO A 217 13.62 18.19 27.76
C PRO A 217 12.54 19.25 27.57
N THR A 218 11.40 19.11 28.27
CA THR A 218 10.37 20.14 28.26
C THR A 218 10.95 21.41 28.89
N LEU A 219 10.70 22.58 28.30
CA LEU A 219 11.15 23.88 28.82
C LEU A 219 10.72 24.14 30.29
N GLN A 220 9.79 23.36 30.83
CA GLN A 220 9.40 23.36 32.24
C GLN A 220 10.46 22.75 33.19
N GLU A 221 11.31 21.85 32.70
CA GLU A 221 12.32 21.13 33.50
C GLU A 221 13.63 21.93 33.62
N THR A 222 13.93 22.78 32.64
CA THR A 222 15.08 23.71 32.66
C THR A 222 14.85 24.98 33.47
N ALA A 223 13.64 25.17 34.02
CA ALA A 223 13.26 26.34 34.82
C ALA A 223 13.19 26.04 36.34
N GLN A 224 13.58 24.83 36.75
CA GLN A 224 13.84 24.43 38.15
C GLN A 224 15.34 24.36 38.41
#